data_AF-A0A1V6AIV0-F1
#
_entry.id   AF-A0A1V6AIV0-F1
#
_cell.length_a   1.000
_cell.length_b   1.000
_cell.length_c   1.000
_cell.angle_alpha   90.00
_cell.angle_beta   90.00
_cell.angle_gamma   90.00
#
_symmetry.space_group_name_H-M   'P 1'
#
loop_
_entity.id
_entity.type
_entity.pdbx_description
1 polymer ?
#
loop_
_entity_poly.entity_id
_entity_poly.type
_entity_poly.pdbx_seq_one_letter_code
_entity_poly.pdbx_strand_id
1 'polypeptide(L)'
;MKKVCLLIACLLMLSTLLSGCSQEPWVDMVDTLMQGDFKRANKQYERIEKNYVQLMNTSEYVYQYIENIVTSFKQDKATYETANKKLNLFSLLEMPLYNLETAKSEIDRIQASRAAFEEGRAMYLSESYYDAHFKFNLVETDDSKNYDKAQEYLLSIVYVLLYSEEYEKAADVILSVDINSSTLPKLSEYSIELAVRLLYYLDDIDRAHDINNELIKIIIQMDPGIKDSIKEWAGKLISVYSRPEYSAVCISFLSDDIEDMFYKLEQMDTRIEAKKTDYAFIILKSIAIRQDTIGYIAPRMTEILSQYISQGKPDYAQSVVDTIFSGMDNEQMVGSLVTYIQNNIENKEYLKKIDMTVGR
;
A
#
# COMPACT_ATOMS: atom_id res chain seq x y z
N MET A 1 -21.64 -65.89 47.41
CA MET A 1 -22.40 -64.97 46.51
C MET A 1 -22.45 -63.53 47.02
N LYS A 2 -22.91 -63.22 48.24
CA LYS A 2 -23.04 -61.82 48.73
C LYS A 2 -21.77 -60.95 48.65
N LYS A 3 -20.58 -61.50 48.90
CA LYS A 3 -19.30 -60.75 48.83
C LYS A 3 -18.86 -60.39 47.40
N VAL A 4 -19.23 -61.21 46.41
CA VAL A 4 -18.88 -60.97 44.99
C VAL A 4 -19.78 -59.88 44.41
N CYS A 5 -21.07 -59.88 44.76
CA CYS A 5 -21.99 -58.81 44.36
C CYS A 5 -21.60 -57.45 44.96
N LEU A 6 -21.08 -57.42 46.19
CA LEU A 6 -20.59 -56.18 46.81
C LEU A 6 -19.35 -55.64 46.10
N LEU A 7 -18.44 -56.52 45.68
CA LEU A 7 -17.22 -56.17 44.96
C LEU A 7 -17.53 -55.65 43.55
N ILE A 8 -18.49 -56.27 42.86
CA ILE A 8 -18.98 -55.83 41.55
C ILE A 8 -19.71 -54.48 41.67
N ALA A 9 -20.51 -54.27 42.72
CA ALA A 9 -21.17 -52.99 42.97
C ALA A 9 -20.16 -51.87 43.29
N CYS A 10 -19.12 -52.16 44.08
CA CYS A 10 -18.03 -51.21 44.34
C CYS A 10 -17.22 -50.91 43.07
N LEU A 11 -16.92 -51.91 42.24
CA LEU A 11 -16.22 -51.72 40.96
C LEU A 11 -17.07 -50.95 39.95
N LEU A 12 -18.39 -51.16 39.92
CA LEU A 12 -19.31 -50.39 39.09
C LEU A 12 -19.41 -48.94 39.57
N MET A 13 -19.49 -48.69 40.87
CA MET A 13 -19.46 -47.31 41.41
C MET A 13 -18.10 -46.62 41.21
N LEU A 14 -16.99 -47.35 41.29
CA LEU A 14 -15.66 -46.82 40.93
C LEU A 14 -15.59 -46.53 39.42
N SER A 15 -16.19 -47.36 38.57
CA SER A 15 -16.20 -47.15 37.12
C SER A 15 -17.02 -45.92 36.72
N THR A 16 -18.14 -45.64 37.40
CA THR A 16 -18.96 -44.44 37.16
C THR A 16 -18.34 -43.18 37.77
N LEU A 17 -17.58 -43.31 38.87
CA LEU A 17 -16.75 -42.22 39.42
C LEU A 17 -15.54 -41.91 38.52
N LEU A 18 -14.99 -42.90 37.81
CA LEU A 18 -13.87 -42.74 36.88
C LEU A 18 -14.30 -42.33 35.46
N SER A 19 -15.52 -42.65 35.03
CA SER A 19 -16.09 -42.25 33.73
C SER A 19 -16.76 -40.88 33.74
N GLY A 20 -16.88 -40.23 34.92
CA GLY A 20 -17.36 -38.85 35.06
C GLY A 20 -16.27 -37.80 34.77
N CYS A 21 -15.02 -38.22 34.52
CA CYS A 21 -14.00 -37.34 33.98
C CYS A 21 -14.31 -37.09 32.51
N SER A 22 -14.59 -35.84 32.14
CA SER A 22 -14.66 -35.49 30.72
C SER A 22 -13.36 -35.95 30.06
N GLN A 23 -13.45 -36.52 28.85
CA GLN A 23 -12.27 -37.01 28.12
C GLN A 23 -11.26 -35.88 27.84
N GLU A 24 -11.69 -34.62 27.97
CA GLU A 24 -10.93 -33.41 27.73
C GLU A 24 -11.26 -32.37 28.81
N PRO A 25 -10.60 -32.40 29.99
CA PRO A 25 -10.93 -31.55 31.14
C PRO A 25 -10.77 -30.05 30.85
N TRP A 26 -9.96 -29.67 29.86
CA TRP A 26 -9.81 -28.30 29.39
C TRP A 26 -11.03 -27.77 28.64
N VAL A 27 -11.76 -28.62 27.92
CA VAL A 27 -13.01 -28.22 27.23
C VAL A 27 -14.08 -27.87 28.26
N ASP A 28 -14.26 -28.72 29.29
CA ASP A 28 -15.21 -28.47 30.39
C ASP A 28 -14.88 -27.18 31.16
N MET A 29 -13.59 -26.88 31.32
CA MET A 29 -13.12 -25.62 31.91
C MET A 29 -13.52 -24.41 31.08
N VAL A 30 -13.29 -24.43 29.77
CA VAL A 30 -13.67 -23.33 28.87
C VAL A 30 -15.19 -23.19 28.80
N ASP A 31 -15.95 -24.27 28.72
CA ASP A 31 -17.42 -24.23 28.74
C ASP A 31 -17.95 -23.62 30.04
N THR A 32 -17.37 -24.02 31.18
CA THR A 32 -17.69 -23.45 32.50
C THR A 32 -17.38 -21.95 32.55
N LEU A 33 -16.24 -21.54 31.98
CA LEU A 33 -15.88 -20.13 31.86
C LEU A 33 -16.88 -19.36 30.98
N MET A 34 -17.30 -19.91 29.85
CA MET A 34 -18.26 -19.29 28.93
C MET A 34 -19.67 -19.14 29.54
N GLN A 35 -20.01 -19.98 30.53
CA GLN A 35 -21.23 -19.82 31.34
C GLN A 35 -21.12 -18.69 32.40
N GLY A 36 -19.92 -18.12 32.58
CA GLY A 36 -19.64 -17.05 33.53
C GLY A 36 -19.21 -17.52 34.93
N ASP A 37 -19.04 -18.83 35.14
CA ASP A 37 -18.59 -19.38 36.43
C ASP A 37 -17.06 -19.46 36.50
N PHE A 38 -16.40 -18.29 36.50
CA PHE A 38 -14.94 -18.19 36.51
C PHE A 38 -14.31 -18.83 37.77
N LYS A 39 -15.02 -18.84 38.91
CA LYS A 39 -14.55 -19.48 40.15
C LYS A 39 -14.43 -20.99 39.98
N ARG A 40 -15.41 -21.61 39.33
CA ARG A 40 -15.36 -23.05 39.03
C ARG A 40 -14.33 -23.35 37.93
N ALA A 41 -14.22 -22.49 36.92
CA ALA A 41 -13.21 -22.60 35.87
C ALA A 41 -11.78 -22.57 36.46
N ASN A 42 -11.46 -21.65 37.37
CA ASN A 42 -10.14 -21.61 38.04
C ASN A 42 -9.89 -22.88 38.88
N LYS A 43 -10.91 -23.41 39.57
CA LYS A 43 -10.76 -24.71 40.27
C LYS A 43 -10.53 -25.89 39.33
N GLN A 44 -11.09 -25.88 38.12
CA GLN A 44 -10.81 -26.88 37.09
C GLN A 44 -9.37 -26.70 36.59
N TYR A 45 -8.93 -25.47 36.33
CA TYR A 45 -7.55 -25.15 35.95
C TYR A 45 -6.53 -25.63 36.98
N GLU A 46 -6.69 -25.31 38.27
CA GLU A 46 -5.80 -25.75 39.36
C GLU A 46 -5.64 -27.29 39.43
N ARG A 47 -6.67 -28.04 39.01
CA ARG A 47 -6.62 -29.51 38.96
C ARG A 47 -5.87 -30.00 37.73
N ILE A 48 -6.07 -29.36 36.59
CA ILE A 48 -5.40 -29.62 35.32
C ILE A 48 -3.90 -29.33 35.42
N GLU A 49 -3.53 -28.19 36.01
CA GLU A 49 -2.15 -27.72 36.12
C GLU A 49 -1.22 -28.72 36.82
N LYS A 50 -1.77 -29.51 37.75
CA LYS A 50 -1.03 -30.57 38.47
C LYS A 50 -0.62 -31.75 37.58
N ASN A 51 -1.10 -31.82 36.34
CA ASN A 51 -0.74 -32.83 35.36
C ASN A 51 -0.15 -32.16 34.10
N TYR A 52 1.16 -32.30 33.91
CA TYR A 52 1.91 -31.61 32.84
C TYR A 52 1.37 -31.86 31.42
N VAL A 53 0.96 -33.09 31.10
CA VAL A 53 0.40 -33.42 29.77
C VAL A 53 -0.95 -32.72 29.57
N GLN A 54 -1.79 -32.69 30.61
CA GLN A 54 -3.07 -31.99 30.56
C GLN A 54 -2.88 -30.47 30.49
N LEU A 55 -1.90 -29.92 31.20
CA LEU A 55 -1.57 -28.48 31.16
C LEU A 55 -1.12 -28.03 29.76
N MET A 56 -0.30 -28.83 29.07
CA MET A 56 0.15 -28.52 27.71
C MET A 56 -1.04 -28.49 26.73
N ASN A 57 -1.90 -29.52 26.75
CA ASN A 57 -3.11 -29.58 25.92
C ASN A 57 -4.10 -28.46 26.24
N THR A 58 -4.22 -28.09 27.52
CA THR A 58 -5.07 -26.97 27.96
C THR A 58 -4.57 -25.64 27.41
N SER A 59 -3.25 -25.45 27.41
CA SER A 59 -2.65 -24.22 26.89
C SER A 59 -2.91 -24.06 25.41
N GLU A 60 -2.62 -25.11 24.63
CA GLU A 60 -2.88 -25.12 23.19
C GLU A 60 -4.36 -24.88 22.87
N TYR A 61 -5.26 -25.59 23.56
CA TYR A 61 -6.71 -25.45 23.34
C TYR A 61 -7.21 -24.04 23.66
N VAL A 62 -6.81 -23.46 24.80
CA VAL A 62 -7.25 -22.13 25.20
C VAL A 62 -6.70 -21.05 24.26
N TYR A 63 -5.45 -21.17 23.82
CA TYR A 63 -4.88 -20.24 22.84
C TYR A 63 -5.62 -20.30 21.50
N GLN A 64 -5.89 -21.51 20.98
CA GLN A 64 -6.69 -21.68 19.77
C GLN A 64 -8.12 -21.17 19.95
N TYR A 65 -8.72 -21.33 21.13
CA TYR A 65 -10.06 -20.79 21.40
C TYR A 65 -10.08 -19.26 21.33
N ILE A 66 -9.07 -18.59 21.89
CA ILE A 66 -8.90 -17.13 21.82
C ILE A 66 -8.74 -16.69 20.36
N GLU A 67 -7.88 -17.36 19.58
CA GLU A 67 -7.71 -17.08 18.14
C GLU A 67 -9.00 -17.28 17.35
N ASN A 68 -9.79 -18.30 17.69
CA ASN A 68 -11.08 -18.58 17.06
C ASN A 68 -12.13 -17.49 17.36
N ILE A 69 -12.07 -16.83 18.52
CA ILE A 69 -12.94 -15.68 18.83
C ILE A 69 -12.61 -14.53 17.87
N VAL A 70 -11.33 -14.19 17.72
CA VAL A 70 -10.88 -13.13 16.80
C VAL A 70 -11.25 -13.46 15.36
N THR A 71 -10.96 -14.69 14.92
CA THR A 71 -11.27 -15.17 13.57
C THR A 71 -12.78 -15.10 13.29
N SER A 72 -13.61 -15.52 14.25
CA SER A 72 -15.07 -15.44 14.11
C SER A 72 -15.57 -14.01 14.01
N PHE A 73 -14.97 -13.07 14.74
CA PHE A 73 -15.29 -11.65 14.64
C PHE A 73 -14.89 -11.06 13.27
N LYS A 74 -13.68 -11.35 12.80
CA LYS A 74 -13.21 -10.92 11.46
C LYS A 74 -14.10 -11.45 10.34
N GLN A 75 -14.56 -12.69 10.45
CA GLN A 75 -15.48 -13.35 9.50
C GLN A 75 -16.96 -12.96 9.66
N ASP A 76 -17.27 -11.95 10.48
CA ASP A 76 -18.65 -11.47 10.74
C ASP A 76 -19.59 -12.56 11.29
N LYS A 77 -19.03 -13.60 11.93
CA LYS A 77 -19.78 -14.67 12.61
C LYS A 77 -20.10 -14.34 14.07
N ALA A 78 -19.52 -13.25 14.59
CA ALA A 78 -19.75 -12.76 15.94
C ALA A 78 -19.76 -11.22 15.95
N THR A 79 -20.56 -10.61 16.83
CA THR A 79 -20.53 -9.16 17.05
C THR A 79 -19.33 -8.76 17.91
N TYR A 80 -18.97 -7.48 17.88
CA TYR A 80 -17.91 -6.92 18.73
C TYR A 80 -18.20 -7.15 20.21
N GLU A 81 -19.43 -6.88 20.67
CA GLU A 81 -19.84 -7.08 22.06
C GLU A 81 -19.70 -8.54 22.48
N THR A 82 -20.03 -9.47 21.58
CA THR A 82 -19.92 -10.91 21.82
C THR A 82 -18.46 -11.33 21.93
N ALA A 83 -17.61 -10.90 21.00
CA ALA A 83 -16.18 -11.22 20.99
C ALA A 83 -15.48 -10.62 22.22
N ASN A 84 -15.69 -9.33 22.48
CA ASN A 84 -15.11 -8.62 23.62
C ASN A 84 -15.55 -9.25 24.95
N LYS A 85 -16.84 -9.58 25.10
CA LYS A 85 -17.33 -10.29 26.30
C LYS A 85 -16.60 -11.61 26.52
N LYS A 86 -16.41 -12.43 25.46
CA LYS A 86 -15.72 -13.72 25.57
C LYS A 86 -14.24 -13.55 25.96
N LEU A 87 -13.53 -12.60 25.36
CA LEU A 87 -12.14 -12.30 25.73
C LEU A 87 -12.02 -11.78 27.17
N ASN A 88 -12.96 -10.95 27.62
CA ASN A 88 -12.97 -10.45 28.99
C ASN A 88 -13.21 -11.56 30.03
N LEU A 89 -13.93 -12.64 29.69
CA LEU A 89 -14.03 -13.80 30.57
C LEU A 89 -12.67 -14.47 30.76
N PHE A 90 -11.86 -14.61 29.71
CA PHE A 90 -10.50 -15.15 29.83
C PHE A 90 -9.58 -14.30 30.71
N SER A 91 -9.85 -13.00 30.88
CA SER A 91 -9.11 -12.14 31.81
C SER A 91 -9.35 -12.50 33.29
N LEU A 92 -10.38 -13.30 33.57
CA LEU A 92 -10.72 -13.78 34.91
C LEU A 92 -10.10 -15.15 35.23
N LEU A 93 -9.45 -15.79 34.25
CA LEU A 93 -8.70 -17.02 34.49
C LEU A 93 -7.36 -16.70 35.15
N GLU A 94 -6.95 -17.56 36.08
CA GLU A 94 -5.61 -17.50 36.71
C GLU A 94 -4.51 -18.11 35.82
N MET A 95 -4.87 -18.58 34.63
CA MET A 95 -3.95 -19.12 33.64
C MET A 95 -3.12 -17.99 32.98
N PRO A 96 -1.81 -18.16 32.76
CA PRO A 96 -1.02 -17.20 31.99
C PRO A 96 -1.43 -17.23 30.51
N LEU A 97 -2.04 -16.15 30.01
CA LEU A 97 -2.58 -16.04 28.65
C LEU A 97 -1.87 -14.97 27.82
N TYR A 98 -0.73 -15.32 27.22
CA TYR A 98 0.12 -14.34 26.51
C TYR A 98 -0.51 -13.74 25.25
N ASN A 99 -1.47 -14.42 24.60
CA ASN A 99 -2.13 -13.92 23.39
C ASN A 99 -3.40 -13.09 23.65
N LEU A 100 -3.84 -12.97 24.92
CA LEU A 100 -5.13 -12.37 25.25
C LEU A 100 -5.18 -10.87 24.93
N GLU A 101 -4.16 -10.12 25.33
CA GLU A 101 -4.11 -8.67 25.08
C GLU A 101 -3.94 -8.36 23.59
N THR A 102 -3.16 -9.17 22.87
CA THR A 102 -3.09 -9.10 21.40
C THR A 102 -4.46 -9.33 20.77
N ALA A 103 -5.19 -10.36 21.19
CA ALA A 103 -6.52 -10.67 20.68
C ALA A 103 -7.53 -9.54 20.95
N LYS A 104 -7.49 -8.91 22.12
CA LYS A 104 -8.34 -7.75 22.44
C LYS A 104 -8.02 -6.56 21.55
N SER A 105 -6.74 -6.20 21.45
CA SER A 105 -6.30 -5.10 20.59
C SER A 105 -6.68 -5.32 19.12
N GLU A 106 -6.67 -6.58 18.68
CA GLU A 106 -7.01 -6.95 17.30
C GLU A 106 -8.52 -6.79 17.02
N ILE A 107 -9.41 -7.20 17.93
CA ILE A 107 -10.84 -6.95 17.76
C ILE A 107 -11.18 -5.46 17.84
N ASP A 108 -10.48 -4.69 18.68
CA ASP A 108 -10.68 -3.25 18.81
C ASP A 108 -10.24 -2.52 17.54
N ARG A 109 -9.09 -2.89 16.96
CA ARG A 109 -8.60 -2.35 15.68
C ARG A 109 -9.60 -2.61 14.54
N ILE A 110 -10.07 -3.85 14.39
CA ILE A 110 -11.05 -4.20 13.36
C ILE A 110 -12.40 -3.48 13.59
N GLN A 111 -12.82 -3.31 14.85
CA GLN A 111 -14.04 -2.55 15.15
C GLN A 111 -13.88 -1.07 14.78
N ALA A 112 -12.72 -0.47 15.04
CA ALA A 112 -12.41 0.89 14.61
C ALA A 112 -12.42 1.03 13.08
N SER A 113 -11.84 0.06 12.35
CA SER A 113 -11.93 -0.02 10.89
C SER A 113 -13.38 -0.02 10.39
N ARG A 114 -14.24 -0.85 10.99
CA ARG A 114 -15.67 -0.91 10.61
C ARG A 114 -16.41 0.39 10.89
N ALA A 115 -16.11 1.05 12.00
CA ALA A 115 -16.66 2.36 12.32
C ALA A 115 -16.20 3.43 11.31
N ALA A 116 -14.91 3.44 10.97
CA ALA A 116 -14.35 4.35 9.97
C ALA A 116 -15.01 4.18 8.60
N PHE A 117 -15.30 2.94 8.19
CA PHE A 117 -16.04 2.68 6.94
C PHE A 117 -17.44 3.32 6.93
N GLU A 118 -18.23 3.12 7.99
CA GLU A 118 -19.59 3.70 8.05
C GLU A 118 -19.56 5.22 8.19
N GLU A 119 -18.59 5.79 8.92
CA GLU A 119 -18.37 7.24 8.98
C GLU A 119 -18.00 7.81 7.59
N GLY A 120 -17.05 7.17 6.89
CA GLY A 120 -16.67 7.56 5.54
C GLY A 120 -17.83 7.48 4.56
N ARG A 121 -18.65 6.42 4.65
CA ARG A 121 -19.86 6.27 3.85
C ARG A 121 -20.90 7.36 4.13
N ALA A 122 -21.11 7.74 5.38
CA ALA A 122 -22.01 8.83 5.73
C ALA A 122 -21.52 10.16 5.14
N MET A 123 -20.22 10.45 5.25
CA MET A 123 -19.60 11.66 4.68
C MET A 123 -19.69 11.68 3.15
N TYR A 124 -19.46 10.53 2.50
CA TYR A 124 -19.59 10.38 1.05
C TYR A 124 -21.02 10.68 0.58
N LEU A 125 -22.02 10.14 1.29
CA LEU A 125 -23.44 10.37 0.98
C LEU A 125 -23.88 11.81 1.23
N SER A 126 -23.20 12.54 2.12
CA SER A 126 -23.40 13.98 2.33
C SER A 126 -22.51 14.84 1.42
N GLU A 127 -21.90 14.25 0.39
CA GLU A 127 -21.04 14.93 -0.60
C GLU A 127 -19.77 15.57 0.00
N SER A 128 -19.38 15.20 1.23
CA SER A 128 -18.07 15.59 1.80
C SER A 128 -17.00 14.59 1.38
N TYR A 129 -16.66 14.60 0.09
CA TYR A 129 -15.83 13.56 -0.52
C TYR A 129 -14.40 13.54 0.02
N TYR A 130 -13.80 14.71 0.25
CA TYR A 130 -12.42 14.76 0.75
C TYR A 130 -12.31 14.34 2.22
N ASP A 131 -13.30 14.66 3.05
CA ASP A 131 -13.37 14.16 4.43
C ASP A 131 -13.62 12.65 4.47
N ALA A 132 -14.49 12.16 3.57
CA ALA A 132 -14.77 10.73 3.42
C ALA A 132 -13.50 9.92 3.07
N HIS A 133 -12.62 10.47 2.23
CA HIS A 133 -11.33 9.87 1.90
C HIS A 133 -10.51 9.54 3.17
N PHE A 134 -10.37 10.49 4.10
CA PHE A 134 -9.59 10.25 5.33
C PHE A 134 -10.16 9.11 6.17
N LYS A 135 -11.48 8.91 6.15
CA LYS A 135 -12.14 7.81 6.86
C LYS A 135 -11.97 6.49 6.16
N PHE A 136 -12.11 6.45 4.83
CA PHE A 136 -11.87 5.21 4.07
C PHE A 136 -10.41 4.75 4.14
N ASN A 137 -9.46 5.68 4.25
CA ASN A 137 -8.04 5.34 4.41
C ASN A 137 -7.68 4.72 5.78
N LEU A 138 -8.60 4.75 6.75
CA LEU A 138 -8.45 4.07 8.05
C LEU A 138 -9.01 2.64 8.05
N VAL A 139 -9.59 2.18 6.92
CA VAL A 139 -10.15 0.83 6.81
C VAL A 139 -9.01 -0.16 6.59
N GLU A 140 -8.93 -1.16 7.47
CA GLU A 140 -7.82 -2.11 7.53
C GLU A 140 -7.96 -3.23 6.50
N THR A 141 -6.83 -3.68 5.93
CA THR A 141 -6.78 -4.73 4.90
C THR A 141 -7.40 -6.06 5.33
N ASP A 142 -7.38 -6.37 6.62
CA ASP A 142 -7.95 -7.59 7.18
C ASP A 142 -9.40 -7.44 7.68
N ASP A 143 -10.04 -6.28 7.45
CA ASP A 143 -11.49 -6.12 7.48
C ASP A 143 -12.11 -6.53 6.14
N SER A 144 -12.13 -7.84 5.89
CA SER A 144 -12.57 -8.46 4.61
C SER A 144 -13.98 -8.07 4.15
N LYS A 145 -14.80 -7.48 5.02
CA LYS A 145 -16.17 -7.04 4.70
C LYS A 145 -16.20 -5.69 3.98
N ASN A 146 -15.26 -4.81 4.32
CA ASN A 146 -15.33 -3.39 4.02
C ASN A 146 -14.12 -2.87 3.25
N TYR A 147 -12.95 -3.51 3.36
CA TYR A 147 -11.73 -3.00 2.75
C TYR A 147 -11.86 -2.80 1.24
N ASP A 148 -12.26 -3.83 0.49
CA ASP A 148 -12.43 -3.72 -0.98
C ASP A 148 -13.44 -2.62 -1.35
N LYS A 149 -14.52 -2.48 -0.57
CA LYS A 149 -15.52 -1.42 -0.80
C LYS A 149 -14.97 -0.04 -0.48
N ALA A 150 -14.13 0.09 0.55
CA ALA A 150 -13.47 1.34 0.87
C ALA A 150 -12.57 1.77 -0.30
N GLN A 151 -11.85 0.83 -0.91
CA GLN A 151 -11.05 1.08 -2.12
C GLN A 151 -11.93 1.51 -3.30
N GLU A 152 -13.08 0.88 -3.52
CA GLU A 152 -14.05 1.31 -4.54
C GLU A 152 -14.58 2.74 -4.29
N TYR A 153 -14.86 3.09 -3.03
CA TYR A 153 -15.26 4.45 -2.66
C TYR A 153 -14.15 5.47 -2.89
N LEU A 154 -12.90 5.14 -2.56
CA LEU A 154 -11.75 6.01 -2.83
C LEU A 154 -11.61 6.29 -4.33
N LEU A 155 -11.72 5.27 -5.19
CA LEU A 155 -11.73 5.45 -6.64
C LEU A 155 -12.88 6.35 -7.11
N SER A 156 -14.07 6.19 -6.54
CA SER A 156 -15.21 7.05 -6.85
C SER A 156 -14.97 8.50 -6.41
N ILE A 157 -14.33 8.72 -5.26
CA ILE A 157 -13.93 10.05 -4.79
C ILE A 157 -12.93 10.68 -5.76
N VAL A 158 -11.92 9.94 -6.23
CA VAL A 158 -10.97 10.42 -7.25
C VAL A 158 -11.72 10.92 -8.48
N TYR A 159 -12.66 10.12 -9.00
CA TYR A 159 -13.49 10.52 -10.13
C TYR A 159 -14.21 11.85 -9.85
N VAL A 160 -14.95 11.94 -8.74
CA VAL A 160 -15.72 13.16 -8.43
C VAL A 160 -14.81 14.39 -8.32
N LEU A 161 -13.66 14.28 -7.65
CA LEU A 161 -12.72 15.39 -7.49
C LEU A 161 -12.11 15.82 -8.82
N LEU A 162 -11.75 14.87 -9.71
CA LEU A 162 -11.23 15.18 -11.04
C LEU A 162 -12.25 15.96 -11.89
N TYR A 163 -13.52 15.55 -11.88
CA TYR A 163 -14.55 16.19 -12.69
C TYR A 163 -15.15 17.45 -12.04
N SER A 164 -14.88 17.66 -10.76
CA SER A 164 -15.17 18.92 -10.05
C SER A 164 -14.00 19.91 -10.10
N GLU A 165 -12.94 19.57 -10.84
CA GLU A 165 -11.73 20.38 -11.03
C GLU A 165 -10.93 20.61 -9.72
N GLU A 166 -11.12 19.76 -8.71
CA GLU A 166 -10.38 19.78 -7.45
C GLU A 166 -9.10 18.94 -7.54
N TYR A 167 -8.24 19.27 -8.51
CA TYR A 167 -7.09 18.46 -8.92
C TYR A 167 -6.09 18.18 -7.81
N GLU A 168 -5.85 19.14 -6.93
CA GLU A 168 -4.95 18.96 -5.79
C GLU A 168 -5.43 17.87 -4.84
N LYS A 169 -6.73 17.88 -4.53
CA LYS A 169 -7.36 16.89 -3.66
C LYS A 169 -7.43 15.53 -4.36
N ALA A 170 -7.70 15.52 -5.67
CA ALA A 170 -7.69 14.29 -6.45
C ALA A 170 -6.30 13.63 -6.41
N ALA A 171 -5.21 14.41 -6.47
CA ALA A 171 -3.86 13.91 -6.32
C ALA A 171 -3.66 13.20 -4.98
N ASP A 172 -4.05 13.85 -3.87
CA ASP A 172 -3.89 13.28 -2.52
C ASP A 172 -4.63 11.94 -2.39
N VAL A 173 -5.86 11.85 -2.91
CA VAL A 173 -6.65 10.63 -2.84
C VAL A 173 -6.03 9.53 -3.72
N ILE A 174 -5.54 9.85 -4.92
CA ILE A 174 -4.85 8.87 -5.78
C ILE A 174 -3.65 8.26 -5.05
N LEU A 175 -2.87 9.09 -4.33
CA LEU A 175 -1.70 8.65 -3.58
C LEU A 175 -2.06 7.83 -2.33
N SER A 176 -3.32 7.86 -1.88
CA SER A 176 -3.79 7.09 -0.73
C SER A 176 -4.43 5.75 -1.10
N VAL A 177 -4.73 5.49 -2.38
CA VAL A 177 -5.40 4.25 -2.78
C VAL A 177 -4.37 3.13 -2.87
N ASP A 178 -4.68 2.01 -2.21
CA ASP A 178 -3.80 0.85 -2.22
C ASP A 178 -3.79 0.20 -3.61
N ILE A 179 -2.59 -0.16 -4.08
CA ILE A 179 -2.37 -0.71 -5.41
C ILE A 179 -2.52 -2.23 -5.36
N ASN A 180 -3.55 -2.73 -6.05
CA ASN A 180 -3.77 -4.16 -6.22
C ASN A 180 -4.49 -4.42 -7.56
N SER A 181 -4.73 -5.69 -7.91
CA SER A 181 -5.31 -6.04 -9.21
C SER A 181 -6.71 -5.46 -9.48
N SER A 182 -7.48 -5.07 -8.46
CA SER A 182 -8.82 -4.49 -8.64
C SER A 182 -8.79 -2.96 -8.79
N THR A 183 -7.92 -2.27 -8.05
CA THR A 183 -7.86 -0.79 -8.05
C THR A 183 -7.03 -0.23 -9.19
N LEU A 184 -6.01 -0.97 -9.57
CA LEU A 184 -4.93 -0.51 -10.41
C LEU A 184 -5.33 -0.05 -11.83
N PRO A 185 -6.27 -0.72 -12.55
CA PRO A 185 -6.73 -0.21 -13.85
C PRO A 185 -7.35 1.19 -13.76
N LYS A 186 -8.15 1.45 -12.71
CA LYS A 186 -8.81 2.74 -12.52
C LYS A 186 -7.90 3.82 -11.97
N LEU A 187 -7.00 3.48 -11.05
CA LEU A 187 -5.97 4.41 -10.62
C LEU A 187 -5.12 4.89 -11.78
N SER A 188 -4.74 3.98 -12.67
CA SER A 188 -3.93 4.33 -13.83
C SER A 188 -4.66 5.30 -14.75
N GLU A 189 -5.91 5.02 -15.09
CA GLU A 189 -6.77 5.93 -15.85
C GLU A 189 -6.86 7.33 -15.21
N TYR A 190 -7.19 7.39 -13.91
CA TYR A 190 -7.38 8.66 -13.21
C TYR A 190 -6.10 9.45 -13.02
N SER A 191 -4.98 8.78 -12.81
CA SER A 191 -3.70 9.46 -12.61
C SER A 191 -3.20 10.09 -13.91
N ILE A 192 -3.41 9.43 -15.06
CA ILE A 192 -3.08 10.02 -16.36
C ILE A 192 -4.03 11.20 -16.66
N GLU A 193 -5.34 11.05 -16.41
CA GLU A 193 -6.30 12.16 -16.56
C GLU A 193 -5.89 13.37 -15.71
N LEU A 194 -5.52 13.14 -14.44
CA LEU A 194 -5.04 14.19 -13.55
C LEU A 194 -3.80 14.90 -14.10
N ALA A 195 -2.80 14.12 -14.54
CA ALA A 195 -1.57 14.68 -15.11
C ALA A 195 -1.87 15.55 -16.33
N VAL A 196 -2.75 15.11 -17.23
CA VAL A 196 -3.18 15.91 -18.39
C VAL A 196 -3.88 17.19 -17.94
N ARG A 197 -4.78 17.12 -16.96
CA ARG A 197 -5.54 18.27 -16.47
C ARG A 197 -4.67 19.31 -15.77
N LEU A 198 -3.71 18.87 -14.95
CA LEU A 198 -2.74 19.77 -14.31
C LEU A 198 -1.91 20.52 -15.37
N LEU A 199 -1.45 19.81 -16.40
CA LEU A 199 -0.69 20.41 -17.51
C LEU A 199 -1.55 21.27 -18.46
N TYR A 200 -2.85 21.00 -18.58
CA TYR A 200 -3.73 21.71 -19.51
C TYR A 200 -4.42 22.93 -18.88
N TYR A 201 -4.93 22.78 -17.65
CA TYR A 201 -5.77 23.79 -17.00
C TYR A 201 -5.03 24.65 -15.97
N LEU A 202 -4.00 24.10 -15.30
CA LEU A 202 -3.28 24.82 -14.24
C LEU A 202 -1.86 25.27 -14.63
N ASP A 203 -1.30 24.72 -15.72
CA ASP A 203 0.11 24.92 -16.10
C ASP A 203 1.09 24.57 -14.96
N ASP A 204 0.69 23.63 -14.09
CA ASP A 204 1.44 23.19 -12.91
C ASP A 204 2.32 21.99 -13.25
N ILE A 205 3.45 22.31 -13.89
CA ILE A 205 4.40 21.31 -14.40
C ILE A 205 5.04 20.51 -13.27
N ASP A 206 5.35 21.14 -12.13
CA ASP A 206 6.02 20.49 -11.01
C ASP A 206 5.12 19.43 -10.36
N ARG A 207 3.84 19.74 -10.11
CA ARG A 207 2.91 18.79 -9.51
C ARG A 207 2.53 17.67 -10.47
N ALA A 208 2.35 17.99 -11.75
CA ALA A 208 2.20 16.98 -12.79
C ALA A 208 3.41 16.04 -12.85
N HIS A 209 4.61 16.56 -12.61
CA HIS A 209 5.83 15.77 -12.55
C HIS A 209 5.85 14.81 -11.36
N ASP A 210 5.49 15.27 -10.16
CA ASP A 210 5.49 14.43 -8.97
C ASP A 210 4.51 13.28 -9.11
N ILE A 211 3.32 13.54 -9.66
CA ILE A 211 2.32 12.51 -9.97
C ILE A 211 2.85 11.54 -11.02
N ASN A 212 3.55 12.03 -12.06
CA ASN A 212 4.16 11.17 -13.07
C ASN A 212 5.24 10.26 -12.48
N ASN A 213 6.06 10.75 -11.54
CA ASN A 213 7.10 9.96 -10.89
C ASN A 213 6.50 8.82 -10.04
N GLU A 214 5.45 9.11 -9.28
CA GLU A 214 4.74 8.09 -8.53
C GLU A 214 4.05 7.08 -9.46
N LEU A 215 3.39 7.55 -10.53
CA LEU A 215 2.83 6.67 -11.57
C LEU A 215 3.88 5.73 -12.19
N ILE A 216 5.07 6.23 -12.52
CA ILE A 216 6.14 5.41 -13.10
C ILE A 216 6.60 4.35 -12.10
N LYS A 217 6.73 4.68 -10.81
CA LYS A 217 7.05 3.69 -9.77
C LYS A 217 5.98 2.61 -9.68
N ILE A 218 4.71 2.99 -9.78
CA ILE A 218 3.57 2.06 -9.82
C ILE A 218 3.67 1.15 -11.04
N ILE A 219 3.95 1.71 -12.23
CA ILE A 219 4.05 1.00 -13.50
C ILE A 219 5.20 0.00 -13.53
N ILE A 220 6.35 0.35 -12.96
CA ILE A 220 7.51 -0.54 -12.84
C ILE A 220 7.17 -1.81 -12.04
N GLN A 221 6.16 -1.77 -11.18
CA GLN A 221 5.75 -2.89 -10.32
C GLN A 221 4.60 -3.74 -10.91
N MET A 222 4.14 -3.48 -12.14
CA MET A 222 2.89 -4.04 -12.68
C MET A 222 2.99 -5.39 -13.42
N ASP A 223 1.87 -6.12 -13.39
CA ASP A 223 1.51 -7.23 -14.28
C ASP A 223 1.20 -6.74 -15.73
N PRO A 224 1.53 -7.52 -16.78
CA PRO A 224 1.31 -7.13 -18.19
C PRO A 224 -0.10 -6.66 -18.56
N GLY A 225 -1.15 -7.18 -17.92
CA GLY A 225 -2.54 -6.81 -18.26
C GLY A 225 -2.90 -5.36 -17.96
N ILE A 226 -2.27 -4.75 -16.94
CA ILE A 226 -2.47 -3.32 -16.67
C ILE A 226 -1.67 -2.45 -17.62
N LYS A 227 -0.46 -2.88 -18.01
CA LYS A 227 0.34 -2.21 -19.02
C LYS A 227 -0.45 -2.01 -20.31
N ASP A 228 -1.20 -3.02 -20.73
CA ASP A 228 -2.04 -2.95 -21.92
C ASP A 228 -3.23 -1.99 -21.77
N SER A 229 -3.84 -1.92 -20.57
CA SER A 229 -4.93 -0.99 -20.28
C SER A 229 -4.46 0.48 -20.29
N ILE A 230 -3.29 0.74 -19.70
CA ILE A 230 -2.62 2.04 -19.75
C ILE A 230 -2.30 2.42 -21.20
N LYS A 231 -1.78 1.47 -21.99
CA LYS A 231 -1.47 1.70 -23.40
C LYS A 231 -2.72 2.08 -24.21
N GLU A 232 -3.83 1.36 -24.03
CA GLU A 232 -5.09 1.69 -24.71
C GLU A 232 -5.56 3.10 -24.36
N TRP A 233 -5.48 3.48 -23.08
CA TRP A 233 -5.95 4.76 -22.60
C TRP A 233 -5.05 5.93 -23.00
N ALA A 234 -3.73 5.77 -22.90
CA ALA A 234 -2.75 6.71 -23.42
C ALA A 234 -2.90 6.93 -24.93
N GLY A 235 -3.21 5.87 -25.69
CA GLY A 235 -3.54 5.97 -27.11
C GLY A 235 -4.78 6.81 -27.40
N LYS A 236 -5.83 6.67 -26.58
CA LYS A 236 -7.04 7.53 -26.66
C LYS A 236 -6.70 8.99 -26.35
N LEU A 237 -5.89 9.25 -25.33
CA LEU A 237 -5.50 10.61 -24.98
C LEU A 237 -4.66 11.31 -26.05
N ILE A 238 -3.71 10.62 -26.68
CA ILE A 238 -2.94 11.16 -27.82
C ILE A 238 -3.87 11.64 -28.93
N SER A 239 -5.00 10.93 -29.15
CA SER A 239 -5.97 11.29 -30.16
C SER A 239 -6.84 12.51 -29.79
N VAL A 240 -7.03 12.76 -28.49
CA VAL A 240 -7.88 13.84 -27.96
C VAL A 240 -7.08 15.12 -27.73
N TYR A 241 -5.84 15.01 -27.26
CA TYR A 241 -5.01 16.15 -26.87
C TYR A 241 -3.93 16.40 -27.93
N SER A 242 -4.12 17.46 -28.72
CA SER A 242 -3.28 17.81 -29.86
C SER A 242 -1.96 18.51 -29.52
N ARG A 243 -1.66 18.74 -28.23
CA ARG A 243 -0.38 19.35 -27.85
C ARG A 243 0.69 18.31 -27.48
N PRO A 244 1.96 18.61 -27.77
CA PRO A 244 3.05 17.65 -27.66
C PRO A 244 3.46 17.28 -26.24
N GLU A 245 3.30 18.20 -25.28
CA GLU A 245 3.53 17.96 -23.85
C GLU A 245 2.74 16.72 -23.38
N TYR A 246 1.52 16.58 -23.89
CA TYR A 246 0.55 15.55 -23.51
C TYR A 246 0.86 14.21 -24.16
N SER A 247 1.37 14.25 -25.40
CA SER A 247 1.80 13.05 -26.09
C SER A 247 3.07 12.47 -25.48
N ALA A 248 3.98 13.30 -24.95
CA ALA A 248 5.21 12.81 -24.31
C ALA A 248 4.94 12.04 -23.01
N VAL A 249 4.05 12.56 -22.15
CA VAL A 249 3.56 11.87 -20.94
C VAL A 249 2.84 10.57 -21.31
N CYS A 250 1.97 10.60 -22.33
CA CYS A 250 1.31 9.40 -22.84
C CYS A 250 2.31 8.37 -23.42
N ILE A 251 3.37 8.82 -24.10
CA ILE A 251 4.38 7.95 -24.70
C ILE A 251 5.29 7.31 -23.65
N SER A 252 5.63 8.01 -22.55
CA SER A 252 6.34 7.38 -21.43
C SER A 252 5.55 6.23 -20.80
N PHE A 253 4.22 6.28 -20.87
CA PHE A 253 3.36 5.19 -20.43
C PHE A 253 3.24 4.03 -21.44
N LEU A 254 3.47 4.31 -22.73
CA LEU A 254 3.25 3.36 -23.83
C LEU A 254 4.45 2.46 -24.15
N SER A 255 5.62 2.79 -23.60
CA SER A 255 6.85 2.15 -24.03
C SER A 255 7.24 0.94 -23.20
N ASP A 256 7.72 -0.09 -23.89
CA ASP A 256 8.05 -1.38 -23.27
C ASP A 256 9.44 -1.42 -22.64
N ASP A 257 10.35 -0.55 -23.09
CA ASP A 257 11.66 -0.29 -22.51
C ASP A 257 12.09 1.17 -22.78
N ILE A 258 13.14 1.60 -22.10
CA ILE A 258 13.63 2.98 -22.15
C ILE A 258 14.08 3.40 -23.56
N GLU A 259 14.65 2.50 -24.38
CA GLU A 259 15.09 2.79 -25.75
C GLU A 259 13.93 2.97 -26.72
N ASP A 260 12.88 2.13 -26.63
CA ASP A 260 11.65 2.30 -27.41
C ASP A 260 10.92 3.60 -27.04
N MET A 261 11.02 4.02 -25.78
CA MET A 261 10.44 5.27 -25.28
C MET A 261 11.14 6.44 -25.95
N PHE A 262 12.47 6.42 -25.92
CA PHE A 262 13.31 7.41 -26.58
C PHE A 262 13.06 7.46 -28.09
N TYR A 263 12.96 6.32 -28.76
CA TYR A 263 12.71 6.27 -30.20
C TYR A 263 11.35 6.87 -30.60
N LYS A 264 10.28 6.54 -29.87
CA LYS A 264 8.94 7.08 -30.13
C LYS A 264 8.83 8.58 -29.82
N LEU A 265 9.60 9.05 -28.84
CA LEU A 265 9.70 10.46 -28.49
C LEU A 265 10.52 11.25 -29.52
N GLU A 266 11.63 10.70 -30.00
CA GLU A 266 12.45 11.27 -31.11
C GLU A 266 11.63 11.45 -32.40
N GLN A 267 10.68 10.55 -32.68
CA GLN A 267 9.79 10.69 -33.83
C GLN A 267 8.80 11.87 -33.68
N MET A 268 8.35 12.17 -32.46
CA MET A 268 7.53 13.37 -32.17
C MET A 268 8.33 14.67 -32.12
N ASP A 269 9.63 14.56 -31.84
CA ASP A 269 10.62 15.64 -31.71
C ASP A 269 10.73 16.51 -32.98
N THR A 270 10.47 15.93 -34.16
CA THR A 270 10.53 16.68 -35.44
C THR A 270 9.44 17.76 -35.60
N ARG A 271 8.41 17.80 -34.75
CA ARG A 271 7.28 18.73 -34.93
C ARG A 271 7.35 19.98 -34.05
N ILE A 272 8.13 20.02 -32.96
CA ILE A 272 8.10 21.10 -31.94
C ILE A 272 9.49 21.44 -31.40
N GLU A 273 10.27 22.12 -32.24
CA GLU A 273 11.65 22.50 -31.96
C GLU A 273 11.82 23.42 -30.72
N ALA A 274 10.79 24.20 -30.36
CA ALA A 274 10.91 25.30 -29.39
C ALA A 274 10.91 24.88 -27.90
N LYS A 275 10.45 23.66 -27.56
CA LYS A 275 10.36 23.15 -26.17
C LYS A 275 11.11 21.82 -25.96
N LYS A 276 11.89 21.42 -26.96
CA LYS A 276 12.63 20.15 -27.03
C LYS A 276 13.49 19.86 -25.80
N THR A 277 14.16 20.88 -25.27
CA THR A 277 15.06 20.77 -24.12
C THR A 277 14.31 20.54 -22.80
N ASP A 278 13.16 21.22 -22.62
CA ASP A 278 12.28 21.05 -21.46
C ASP A 278 11.72 19.61 -21.39
N TYR A 279 11.38 19.02 -22.54
CA TYR A 279 10.92 17.63 -22.62
C TYR A 279 12.01 16.61 -22.37
N ALA A 280 13.18 16.82 -22.98
CA ALA A 280 14.32 15.95 -22.76
C ALA A 280 14.68 15.86 -21.27
N PHE A 281 14.50 16.95 -20.51
CA PHE A 281 14.71 16.95 -19.07
C PHE A 281 13.65 16.15 -18.29
N ILE A 282 12.36 16.33 -18.59
CA ILE A 282 11.27 15.55 -17.96
C ILE A 282 11.49 14.03 -18.18
N ILE A 283 11.93 13.64 -19.38
CA ILE A 283 12.26 12.25 -19.73
C ILE A 283 13.50 11.76 -19.00
N LEU A 284 14.52 12.60 -18.83
CA LEU A 284 15.72 12.22 -18.10
C LEU A 284 15.40 11.93 -16.63
N LYS A 285 14.47 12.70 -16.03
CA LYS A 285 14.03 12.56 -14.64
C LYS A 285 13.17 11.31 -14.40
N SER A 286 12.55 10.72 -15.44
CA SER A 286 11.74 9.50 -15.31
C SER A 286 12.56 8.20 -15.28
N ILE A 287 13.88 8.27 -15.50
CA ILE A 287 14.75 7.10 -15.53
C ILE A 287 15.23 6.77 -14.11
N ALA A 288 15.02 5.52 -13.68
CA ALA A 288 15.58 5.02 -12.43
C ALA A 288 17.11 5.06 -12.48
N ILE A 289 17.72 5.87 -11.63
CA ILE A 289 19.15 6.12 -11.65
C ILE A 289 19.90 4.93 -11.05
N ARG A 290 20.53 4.13 -11.91
CA ARG A 290 21.30 2.94 -11.58
C ARG A 290 22.54 2.82 -12.44
N GLN A 291 23.54 2.05 -12.01
CA GLN A 291 24.82 1.89 -12.72
C GLN A 291 24.64 1.47 -14.20
N ASP A 292 23.68 0.61 -14.49
CA ASP A 292 23.34 0.12 -15.84
C ASP A 292 22.70 1.21 -16.73
N THR A 293 22.05 2.21 -16.13
CA THR A 293 21.36 3.30 -16.85
C THR A 293 22.23 4.54 -17.10
N ILE A 294 23.40 4.64 -16.43
CA ILE A 294 24.31 5.80 -16.56
C ILE A 294 24.77 6.02 -18.00
N GLY A 295 24.95 4.94 -18.77
CA GLY A 295 25.32 5.02 -20.19
C GLY A 295 24.29 5.76 -21.05
N TYR A 296 23.03 5.81 -20.61
CA TYR A 296 21.94 6.52 -21.29
C TYR A 296 21.70 7.92 -20.70
N ILE A 297 21.81 8.05 -19.37
CA ILE A 297 21.65 9.33 -18.68
C ILE A 297 22.76 10.31 -19.09
N ALA A 298 24.01 9.85 -19.19
CA ALA A 298 25.15 10.74 -19.40
C ALA A 298 25.14 11.49 -20.76
N PRO A 299 24.93 10.83 -21.91
CA PRO A 299 24.82 11.52 -23.20
C PRO A 299 23.66 12.53 -23.21
N ARG A 300 22.50 12.12 -22.69
CA ARG A 300 21.29 12.93 -22.80
C ARG A 300 21.30 14.13 -21.85
N MET A 301 21.79 13.93 -20.63
CA MET A 301 22.07 15.03 -19.69
C MET A 301 23.04 16.04 -20.31
N THR A 302 24.11 15.59 -20.95
CA THR A 302 25.08 16.47 -21.62
C THR A 302 24.43 17.34 -22.69
N GLU A 303 23.53 16.77 -23.49
CA GLU A 303 22.79 17.49 -24.52
C GLU A 303 21.84 18.55 -23.93
N ILE A 304 21.06 18.18 -22.92
CA ILE A 304 20.11 19.07 -22.23
C ILE A 304 20.83 20.26 -21.61
N LEU A 305 21.92 20.00 -20.88
CA LEU A 305 22.75 21.05 -20.27
C LEU A 305 23.29 22.02 -21.33
N SER A 306 23.80 21.48 -22.44
CA SER A 306 24.32 22.27 -23.56
C SER A 306 23.23 23.18 -24.15
N GLN A 307 22.04 22.64 -24.35
CA GLN A 307 20.92 23.38 -24.94
C GLN A 307 20.42 24.50 -24.02
N TYR A 308 20.14 24.21 -22.74
CA TYR A 308 19.69 25.24 -21.80
C TYR A 308 20.68 26.38 -21.62
N ILE A 309 21.97 26.05 -21.53
CA ILE A 309 23.00 27.07 -21.35
C ILE A 309 23.16 27.91 -22.62
N SER A 310 23.04 27.30 -23.80
CA SER A 310 23.07 28.03 -25.09
C SER A 310 21.87 28.98 -25.25
N GLN A 311 20.73 28.65 -24.66
CA GLN A 311 19.52 29.48 -24.61
C GLN A 311 19.56 30.57 -23.52
N GLY A 312 20.64 30.64 -22.74
CA GLY A 312 20.77 31.61 -21.65
C GLY A 312 19.95 31.25 -20.40
N LYS A 313 19.60 29.98 -20.20
CA LYS A 313 18.85 29.46 -19.03
C LYS A 313 19.74 28.59 -18.11
N PRO A 314 20.78 29.14 -17.47
CA PRO A 314 21.67 28.35 -16.62
C PRO A 314 20.96 27.77 -15.39
N ASP A 315 19.94 28.44 -14.84
CA ASP A 315 19.19 27.96 -13.67
C ASP A 315 18.41 26.66 -13.97
N TYR A 316 17.93 26.51 -15.21
CA TYR A 316 17.25 25.28 -15.67
C TYR A 316 18.26 24.15 -15.85
N ALA A 317 19.46 24.46 -16.34
CA ALA A 317 20.56 23.51 -16.40
C ALA A 317 21.00 23.08 -15.00
N GLN A 318 21.01 23.99 -14.01
CA GLN A 318 21.30 23.66 -12.62
C GLN A 318 20.26 22.69 -12.04
N SER A 319 18.98 22.96 -12.26
CA SER A 319 17.88 22.07 -11.83
C SER A 319 18.04 20.64 -12.37
N VAL A 320 18.57 20.49 -13.60
CA VAL A 320 18.88 19.17 -14.17
C VAL A 320 19.98 18.44 -13.39
N VAL A 321 21.05 19.15 -13.06
CA VAL A 321 22.16 18.60 -12.27
C VAL A 321 21.67 18.18 -10.89
N ASP A 322 21.00 19.09 -10.19
CA ASP A 322 20.53 18.87 -8.82
C ASP A 322 19.60 17.66 -8.75
N THR A 323 18.64 17.57 -9.68
CA THR A 323 17.67 16.49 -9.69
C THR A 323 18.34 15.13 -9.94
N ILE A 324 19.18 15.03 -10.97
CA ILE A 324 19.82 13.76 -11.31
C ILE A 324 20.82 13.35 -10.23
N PHE A 325 21.58 14.29 -9.66
CA PHE A 325 22.55 13.97 -8.63
C PHE A 325 21.89 13.61 -7.31
N SER A 326 20.72 14.18 -6.99
CA SER A 326 19.96 13.81 -5.78
C SER A 326 19.50 12.35 -5.76
N GLY A 327 19.36 11.71 -6.92
CA GLY A 327 19.01 10.29 -7.02
C GLY A 327 20.21 9.34 -7.11
N MET A 328 21.44 9.82 -6.89
CA MET A 328 22.66 9.02 -6.97
C MET A 328 23.27 8.78 -5.59
N ASP A 329 23.18 7.53 -5.10
CA ASP A 329 23.73 7.15 -3.79
C ASP A 329 25.24 6.81 -3.81
N ASN A 330 25.88 6.86 -4.99
CA ASN A 330 27.24 6.38 -5.20
C ASN A 330 28.14 7.46 -5.82
N GLU A 331 29.15 7.91 -5.07
CA GLU A 331 30.15 8.88 -5.53
C GLU A 331 30.87 8.46 -6.82
N GLN A 332 31.06 7.16 -7.04
CA GLN A 332 31.68 6.64 -8.25
C GLN A 332 30.78 6.80 -9.49
N MET A 333 29.46 6.67 -9.33
CA MET A 333 28.50 6.93 -10.41
C MET A 333 28.47 8.41 -10.76
N VAL A 334 28.46 9.28 -9.74
CA VAL A 334 28.49 10.73 -9.97
C VAL A 334 29.81 11.12 -10.63
N GLY A 335 30.95 10.62 -10.16
CA GLY A 335 32.25 10.87 -10.78
C GLY A 335 32.32 10.42 -12.25
N SER A 336 31.70 9.28 -12.58
CA SER A 336 31.62 8.77 -13.96
C SER A 336 30.77 9.67 -14.85
N LEU A 337 29.61 10.11 -14.34
CA LEU A 337 28.69 11.01 -15.04
C LEU A 337 29.31 12.40 -15.27
N VAL A 338 29.90 12.99 -14.23
CA VAL A 338 30.62 14.27 -14.31
C VAL A 338 31.76 14.19 -15.33
N THR A 339 32.57 13.12 -15.28
CA THR A 339 33.68 12.92 -16.22
C THR A 339 33.17 12.81 -17.65
N TYR A 340 32.07 12.09 -17.87
CA TYR A 340 31.46 11.97 -19.19
C TYR A 340 31.01 13.35 -19.71
N ILE A 341 30.27 14.12 -18.92
CA ILE A 341 29.76 15.44 -19.31
C ILE A 341 30.93 16.40 -19.62
N GLN A 342 31.96 16.42 -18.78
CA GLN A 342 33.15 17.25 -18.98
C GLN A 342 33.91 16.95 -20.27
N ASN A 343 33.90 15.68 -20.69
CA ASN A 343 34.58 15.23 -21.90
C ASN A 343 33.76 15.44 -23.17
N ASN A 344 32.43 15.51 -23.07
CA ASN A 344 31.53 15.51 -24.23
C ASN A 344 30.73 16.81 -24.41
N ILE A 345 30.78 17.74 -23.46
CA ILE A 345 30.16 19.06 -23.65
C ILE A 345 30.97 19.91 -24.64
N GLU A 346 30.29 20.46 -25.64
CA GLU A 346 30.95 21.18 -26.75
C GLU A 346 31.64 22.47 -26.30
N ASN A 347 31.05 23.20 -25.35
CA ASN A 347 31.62 24.44 -24.82
C ASN A 347 31.87 24.34 -23.31
N LYS A 348 33.14 24.17 -22.93
CA LYS A 348 33.55 24.06 -21.52
C LYS A 348 33.26 25.31 -20.69
N GLU A 349 33.01 26.47 -21.30
CA GLU A 349 32.56 27.65 -20.56
C GLU A 349 31.13 27.50 -20.01
N TYR A 350 30.33 26.61 -20.59
CA TYR A 350 28.98 26.32 -20.09
C TYR A 350 29.02 25.70 -18.70
N LEU A 351 30.00 24.82 -18.44
CA LEU A 351 30.19 24.20 -17.13
C LEU A 351 30.57 25.20 -16.03
N LYS A 352 31.01 26.41 -16.36
CA LYS A 352 31.28 27.46 -15.36
C LYS A 352 30.00 28.11 -14.83
N LYS A 353 28.86 27.87 -15.49
CA LYS A 353 27.56 28.44 -15.15
C LYS A 353 26.66 27.50 -14.32
N ILE A 354 27.13 26.28 -14.08
CA ILE A 354 26.42 25.25 -13.32
C ILE A 354 27.37 24.66 -12.29
N ASP A 355 26.88 24.45 -11.08
CA ASP A 355 27.58 23.73 -10.03
C ASP A 355 27.41 22.22 -10.27
N MET A 356 28.54 21.57 -10.56
CA MET A 356 28.64 20.13 -10.79
C MET A 356 29.22 19.41 -9.56
N THR A 357 29.29 20.08 -8.40
CA THR A 357 29.76 19.47 -7.15
C THR A 357 28.61 18.75 -6.43
N VAL A 358 28.91 17.60 -5.84
CA VAL A 358 27.92 16.77 -5.16
C VAL A 358 27.69 17.32 -3.76
N GLY A 359 26.49 17.82 -3.49
CA GLY A 359 25.99 18.10 -2.14
C GLY A 359 26.44 19.43 -1.54
N ARG A 360 25.47 20.34 -1.40
CA ARG A 360 25.25 21.06 -0.14
C ARG A 360 23.78 21.01 0.24
#